data_AF-A0AAW8TBK0-F1
#
_entry.id   AF-A0AAW8TBK0-F1
#
_cell.length_a   1.000
_cell.length_b   1.000
_cell.length_c   1.000
_cell.angle_alpha   90.00
_cell.angle_beta   90.00
_cell.angle_gamma   90.00
#
_symmetry.space_group_name_H-M   'P 1'
#
loop_
_entity.id
_entity.type
_entity.pdbx_description
1 polymer ?
#
loop_
_entity_poly.entity_id
_entity_poly.type
_entity_poly.pdbx_seq_one_letter_code
_entity_poly.pdbx_strand_id
1 'polypeptide(L)' 'MAKWNVALSTTEPYNYVGMIQVRQGNKNSETMEATISQNGIPVNLSQCKAYLEAILSNGFAIQRAVKII' A
#
# COMPACT_ATOMS: atom_id res chain seq x y z
N MET A 1 10.17 5.10 10.74
CA MET A 1 10.04 3.64 10.57
C MET A 1 8.59 3.35 10.27
N ALA A 2 8.30 2.57 9.23
CA ALA A 2 6.92 2.21 8.92
C ALA A 2 6.29 1.44 10.09
N LYS A 3 5.04 1.80 10.40
CA LYS A 3 4.25 1.13 11.43
C LYS A 3 3.77 -0.23 10.94
N TRP A 4 3.57 -0.37 9.62
CA TRP A 4 3.17 -1.62 8.98
C TRP A 4 4.10 -1.94 7.82
N ASN A 5 4.56 -3.18 7.78
CA ASN A 5 5.28 -3.75 6.65
C ASN A 5 4.40 -4.84 6.06
N VAL A 6 4.06 -4.70 4.77
CA VAL A 6 3.13 -5.61 4.08
C VAL A 6 3.77 -6.19 2.83
N ALA A 7 3.35 -7.38 2.43
CA ALA A 7 3.70 -7.98 1.16
C ALA A 7 2.46 -8.01 0.26
N LEU A 8 2.58 -7.46 -0.94
CA LEU A 8 1.54 -7.44 -1.95
C LEU A 8 2.05 -8.09 -3.22
N SER A 9 1.17 -8.84 -3.87
CA SER A 9 1.40 -9.49 -5.14
C SER A 9 0.46 -8.97 -6.22
N THR A 10 0.97 -8.91 -7.45
CA THR A 10 0.17 -8.61 -8.63
C THR A 10 -0.46 -9.84 -9.27
N THR A 11 -0.01 -11.05 -8.90
CA THR A 11 -0.42 -12.32 -9.52
C THR A 11 -1.12 -13.27 -8.56
N GLU A 12 -0.80 -13.21 -7.28
CA GLU A 12 -1.49 -14.02 -6.28
C GLU A 12 -2.89 -13.41 -5.99
N PRO A 13 -3.94 -14.25 -5.92
CA PRO A 13 -5.34 -13.77 -5.85
C PRO A 13 -5.71 -13.08 -4.53
N TYR A 14 -4.90 -13.23 -3.48
CA TYR A 14 -5.21 -12.71 -2.15
C TYR A 14 -4.04 -11.92 -1.58
N ASN A 15 -4.14 -10.59 -1.62
CA ASN A 15 -3.27 -9.68 -0.90
C ASN A 15 -3.77 -9.50 0.53
N TYR A 16 -3.47 -10.47 1.39
CA TYR A 16 -3.88 -10.40 2.79
C TYR A 16 -2.86 -9.61 3.62
N VAL A 17 -3.22 -8.36 3.95
CA VAL A 17 -2.40 -7.48 4.81
C VAL A 17 -2.87 -7.43 6.27
N GLY A 18 -3.90 -8.22 6.60
CA GLY A 18 -4.58 -8.16 7.88
C GLY A 18 -5.31 -6.83 8.11
N MET A 19 -5.70 -6.58 9.36
CA MET A 19 -6.39 -5.35 9.76
C MET A 19 -5.37 -4.24 10.07
N ILE A 20 -5.40 -3.16 9.28
CA ILE A 20 -4.59 -1.96 9.52
C ILE A 20 -5.37 -0.98 10.40
N GLN A 21 -4.93 -0.80 11.66
CA GLN A 21 -5.59 0.08 12.62
C GLN A 21 -4.91 1.45 12.73
N VAL A 22 -5.49 2.45 12.05
CA VAL A 22 -5.05 3.85 12.14
C VAL A 22 -5.70 4.57 13.32
N ARG A 23 -5.01 5.56 13.90
CA ARG A 23 -5.58 6.39 14.98
C ARG A 23 -6.46 7.51 14.44
N GLN A 24 -7.61 7.74 15.06
CA GLN A 24 -8.48 8.87 14.71
C GLN A 24 -7.73 10.20 14.88
N GLY A 25 -7.89 11.11 13.92
CA GLY A 25 -7.24 12.43 13.94
C GLY A 25 -5.77 12.43 13.53
N ASN A 26 -5.19 11.27 13.21
CA ASN A 26 -3.83 11.18 12.71
C ASN A 26 -3.73 11.82 11.31
N LYS A 27 -2.73 12.69 11.12
CA LYS A 27 -2.37 13.28 9.84
C LYS A 27 -0.89 13.03 9.59
N ASN A 28 -0.58 12.28 8.54
CA ASN A 28 0.77 12.09 7.99
C ASN A 28 1.85 11.57 8.98
N SER A 29 1.49 10.92 10.07
CA SER A 29 2.47 10.37 11.03
C SER A 29 2.55 8.84 11.06
N GLU A 30 1.62 8.16 10.40
CA GLU A 30 1.60 6.70 10.27
C GLU A 30 1.90 6.29 8.82
N THR A 31 2.92 5.46 8.64
CA THR A 31 3.39 4.99 7.33
C THR A 31 3.22 3.47 7.22
N MET A 32 2.72 3.01 6.08
CA MET A 32 2.78 1.62 5.64
C MET A 32 3.82 1.50 4.53
N GLU A 33 4.71 0.52 4.64
CA GLU A 33 5.65 0.12 3.59
C GLU A 33 5.21 -1.22 2.99
N ALA A 34 5.23 -1.33 1.66
CA ALA A 34 4.79 -2.51 0.95
C ALA A 34 5.90 -3.04 0.03
N THR A 35 6.20 -4.33 0.15
CA THR A 35 7.01 -5.05 -0.84
C THR A 35 6.09 -5.60 -1.92
N ILE A 36 6.40 -5.29 -3.19
CA ILE A 36 5.61 -5.73 -4.34
C ILE A 36 6.29 -6.90 -5.03
N SER A 37 5.56 -8.00 -5.21
CA SER A 37 6.01 -9.18 -5.95
C SER A 37 5.11 -9.50 -7.15
N GLN A 38 5.68 -10.21 -8.11
CA GLN A 38 4.99 -10.81 -9.25
C GLN A 38 5.52 -12.23 -9.42
N ASN A 39 4.62 -13.21 -9.41
CA ASN A 39 4.93 -14.64 -9.42
C ASN A 39 5.93 -15.03 -8.31
N GLY A 40 5.74 -14.48 -7.09
CA GLY A 40 6.65 -14.68 -5.97
C GLY A 40 8.03 -13.99 -6.05
N ILE A 41 8.29 -13.18 -7.08
CA ILE A 41 9.57 -12.47 -7.28
C ILE A 41 9.38 -10.97 -7.03
N PRO A 42 10.24 -10.31 -6.22
CA PRO A 42 10.17 -8.85 -6.04
C PRO A 42 10.30 -8.09 -7.37
N VAL A 43 9.43 -7.11 -7.56
CA VAL A 43 9.40 -6.30 -8.80
C VAL A 43 10.27 -5.05 -8.62
N ASN A 44 11.11 -4.76 -9.62
CA ASN A 44 11.83 -3.49 -9.67
C ASN A 44 10.89 -2.37 -10.16
N LEU A 45 10.63 -1.40 -9.28
CA LEU A 45 9.75 -0.26 -9.55
C LEU A 45 10.51 1.06 -9.73
N SER A 46 11.85 1.07 -9.80
CA SER A 46 12.66 2.31 -9.77
C SER A 46 12.38 3.30 -10.91
N GLN A 47 11.79 2.85 -12.01
CA GLN A 47 11.40 3.71 -13.15
C GLN A 47 9.88 3.94 -13.24
N CYS A 48 9.14 3.54 -12.22
CA CYS A 48 7.68 3.63 -12.19
C CYS A 48 7.22 4.81 -11.33
N LYS A 49 5.94 5.14 -11.48
CA LYS A 49 5.19 5.95 -10.51
C LYS A 49 4.23 5.01 -9.78
N ALA A 50 4.12 5.17 -8.47
CA ALA A 50 3.21 4.38 -7.66
C ALA A 50 2.15 5.29 -7.02
N TYR A 51 0.94 4.76 -6.93
CA TYR A 51 -0.21 5.44 -6.36
C TYR A 51 -0.97 4.50 -5.42
N LEU A 52 -1.43 5.03 -4.29
CA LEU A 52 -2.42 4.40 -3.44
C LEU A 52 -3.81 4.78 -3.95
N GLU A 53 -4.61 3.78 -4.25
CA GLU A 53 -6.00 3.93 -4.66
C GLU A 53 -6.91 3.26 -3.63
N ALA A 54 -8.01 3.93 -3.28
CA ALA A 54 -9.00 3.37 -2.37
C ALA A 54 -10.40 3.88 -2.69
N ILE A 55 -11.39 3.03 -2.47
CA ILE A 55 -12.79 3.43 -2.39
C ILE A 55 -13.14 3.62 -0.92
N LEU A 56 -13.54 4.83 -0.57
CA LEU A 56 -13.98 5.16 0.78
C LEU A 56 -15.37 4.57 1.05
N SER A 57 -15.73 4.41 2.32
CA SER A 57 -17.04 3.87 2.73
C SER A 57 -18.23 4.69 2.24
N ASN A 58 -18.02 5.96 1.90
CA ASN A 58 -19.01 6.85 1.30
C ASN A 58 -19.04 6.80 -0.24
N GLY A 59 -18.33 5.85 -0.86
CA GLY A 59 -18.33 5.62 -2.31
C GLY A 59 -17.35 6.49 -3.11
N PHE A 60 -16.68 7.46 -2.50
CA PHE A 60 -15.69 8.27 -3.20
C PHE A 60 -14.39 7.50 -3.44
N ALA A 61 -13.85 7.61 -4.66
CA ALA A 61 -12.52 7.14 -4.99
C ALA A 61 -11.47 8.19 -4.63
N ILE A 62 -10.36 7.74 -4.05
CA ILE A 62 -9.17 8.56 -3.84
C ILE A 62 -7.98 7.93 -4.55
N GLN A 63 -7.08 8.79 -5.04
CA GLN A 63 -5.75 8.42 -5.51
C GLN A 63 -4.72 9.34 -4.84
N ARG A 64 -3.63 8.78 -4.34
CA ARG A 64 -2.53 9.53 -3.72
C ARG A 64 -1.20 8.98 -4.18
N ALA A 65 -0.27 9.85 -4.56
CA ALA A 65 1.08 9.43 -4.90
C ALA A 65 1.78 8.82 -3.68
N VAL A 66 2.55 7.75 -3.89
CA VAL A 66 3.39 7.15 -2.85
C VAL A 66 4.87 7.25 -3.23
N LYS A 67 5.73 7.12 -2.22
CA LYS A 67 7.18 7.09 -2.41
C LYS A 67 7.64 5.66 -2.65
N ILE A 68 8.45 5.45 -3.68
CA ILE A 68 9.23 4.22 -3.89
C ILE A 68 10.56 4.43 -3.16
N ILE A 69 10.93 3.48 -2.31
CA ILE A 69 12.14 3.51 -1.46
C ILE A 69 13.17 2.49 -1.93
#